data_AF-A0A7G2JXD1-F1
#
_entry.id   AF-A0A7G2JXD1-F1
#
_cell.length_a   1.000
_cell.length_b   1.000
_cell.length_c   1.000
_cell.angle_alpha   90.00
_cell.angle_beta   90.00
_cell.angle_gamma   90.00
#
_symmetry.space_group_name_H-M   'P 1'
#
loop_
_entity.id
_entity.type
_entity.pdbx_description
1 polymer ?
#
loop_
_entity_poly.entity_id
_entity_poly.type
_entity_poly.pdbx_seq_one_letter_code
_entity_poly.pdbx_strand_id
1 'polypeptide(L)'
;MFIDTSELCDLYAEQVDVVEPIFSSFGGVSHFYGKVTTVKCFESNGLIAEVLEENGEGRVLVIDGGGAVRRGLIDAELAQLAVDNGWEGIIVYGAIRQIQQLRPHWTLKK
;
A
#
# COMPACT_ATOMS: atom_id res chain seq x y z
N MET A 1 15.75 -4.94 -3.31
CA MET A 1 15.87 -5.84 -4.48
C MET A 1 14.74 -5.51 -5.44
N PHE A 2 14.98 -5.54 -6.75
CA PHE A 2 13.91 -5.39 -7.74
C PHE A 2 13.37 -6.78 -8.06
N ILE A 3 12.04 -6.93 -8.09
CA ILE A 3 11.36 -8.14 -8.53
C ILE A 3 10.50 -7.76 -9.72
N ASP A 4 10.77 -8.39 -10.86
CA ASP A 4 9.94 -8.21 -12.04
C ASP A 4 8.67 -9.07 -11.92
N THR A 5 7.51 -8.42 -11.84
CA THR A 5 6.24 -9.13 -11.75
C THR A 5 5.93 -9.95 -13.01
N SER A 6 6.46 -9.57 -14.17
CA SER A 6 6.32 -10.37 -15.40
C SER A 6 7.10 -11.68 -15.30
N GLU A 7 8.33 -11.63 -14.77
CA GLU A 7 9.14 -12.83 -14.55
C GLU A 7 8.48 -13.79 -13.54
N LEU A 8 7.84 -13.26 -12.49
CA LEU A 8 7.04 -14.08 -11.58
C LEU A 8 5.88 -14.80 -12.27
N CYS A 9 5.17 -14.11 -13.17
CA CYS A 9 4.06 -14.71 -13.93
C CYS A 9 4.56 -15.82 -14.86
N ASP A 10 5.71 -15.61 -15.51
CA ASP A 10 6.29 -16.60 -16.42
C ASP A 10 6.77 -17.86 -15.69
N LEU A 11 7.40 -17.70 -14.53
CA LEU A 11 7.98 -18.82 -13.76
C LEU A 11 6.98 -19.56 -12.87
N TYR A 12 5.95 -18.87 -12.38
CA TYR A 12 5.04 -19.38 -11.34
C TYR A 12 3.57 -19.20 -11.71
N ALA A 13 3.22 -19.36 -13.00
CA ALA A 13 1.88 -19.07 -13.54
C ALA A 13 0.71 -19.67 -12.75
N GLU A 14 0.85 -20.87 -12.18
CA GLU A 14 -0.22 -21.53 -11.39
C GLU A 14 -0.26 -21.11 -9.91
N GLN A 15 0.69 -20.29 -9.46
CA GLN A 15 0.85 -19.86 -8.06
C GLN A 15 0.69 -18.34 -7.90
N VAL A 16 0.54 -17.61 -9.01
CA VAL A 16 0.43 -16.15 -9.02
C VAL A 16 -0.97 -15.74 -9.43
N ASP A 17 -1.64 -15.01 -8.54
CA ASP A 17 -2.86 -14.28 -8.88
C ASP A 17 -2.51 -12.85 -9.30
N VAL A 18 -3.02 -12.44 -10.47
CA VAL A 18 -2.82 -11.09 -11.01
C VAL A 18 -4.04 -10.23 -10.71
N VAL A 19 -3.81 -9.14 -9.97
CA VAL A 19 -4.86 -8.14 -9.70
C VAL A 19 -5.16 -7.31 -10.94
N GLU A 20 -6.42 -6.87 -11.08
CA GLU A 20 -6.80 -5.95 -12.15
C GLU A 20 -5.96 -4.66 -12.10
N PRO A 21 -5.62 -4.06 -13.26
CA PRO A 21 -4.79 -2.85 -13.35
C PRO A 21 -5.59 -1.58 -12.99
N ILE A 22 -6.22 -1.57 -11.82
CA ILE A 22 -7.09 -0.50 -11.32
C ILE A 22 -6.33 0.53 -10.46
N PHE A 23 -5.09 0.22 -10.08
CA PHE A 23 -4.31 1.03 -9.15
C PHE A 23 -3.43 2.07 -9.86
N SER A 24 -3.40 3.27 -9.31
CA SER A 24 -2.47 4.37 -9.60
C SER A 24 -1.37 4.45 -8.55
N SER A 25 -0.14 4.79 -8.96
CA SER A 25 1.01 4.92 -8.05
C SER A 25 1.27 6.37 -7.67
N PHE A 26 1.47 6.63 -6.37
CA PHE A 26 1.57 7.98 -5.79
C PHE A 26 2.84 8.23 -4.97
N GLY A 27 3.77 7.27 -4.97
CA GLY A 27 5.02 7.35 -4.22
C GLY A 27 6.26 7.65 -5.09
N GLY A 28 7.41 7.84 -4.45
CA GLY A 28 8.75 7.95 -5.07
C GLY A 28 9.47 6.62 -5.35
N VAL A 29 9.07 5.52 -4.69
CA VAL A 29 9.50 4.15 -5.04
C VAL A 29 8.46 3.55 -5.99
N SER A 30 8.88 2.78 -6.98
CA SER A 30 7.99 2.26 -8.04
C SER A 30 7.61 0.79 -7.86
N HIS A 31 8.32 0.07 -6.97
CA HIS A 31 8.19 -1.36 -6.74
C HIS A 31 8.38 -1.70 -5.25
N PHE A 32 7.63 -2.67 -4.76
CA PHE A 32 7.76 -3.20 -3.40
C PHE A 32 7.15 -4.60 -3.35
N TYR A 33 7.50 -5.37 -2.32
CA TYR A 33 6.98 -6.70 -2.07
C TYR A 33 7.06 -6.99 -0.56
N GLY A 34 6.27 -7.96 -0.10
CA GLY A 34 6.31 -8.36 1.31
C GLY A 34 5.11 -9.21 1.67
N LYS A 35 5.09 -9.70 2.91
CA LYS A 35 3.97 -10.44 3.48
C LYS A 35 2.76 -9.53 3.63
N VAL A 36 1.62 -9.93 3.08
CA VAL A 36 0.38 -9.16 3.14
C VAL A 36 -0.13 -9.08 4.59
N THR A 37 -0.45 -7.87 5.03
CA THR A 37 -1.30 -7.57 6.19
C THR A 37 -2.53 -6.83 5.67
N THR A 38 -3.73 -7.19 6.13
CA THR A 38 -4.97 -6.60 5.62
C THR A 38 -5.70 -5.79 6.69
N VAL A 39 -6.24 -4.64 6.31
CA VAL A 39 -7.21 -3.88 7.10
C VAL A 39 -8.46 -3.68 6.27
N LYS A 40 -9.62 -4.01 6.85
CA LYS A 40 -10.92 -3.64 6.29
C LYS A 40 -11.53 -2.54 7.15
N CYS A 41 -11.90 -1.44 6.53
CA CYS A 41 -12.46 -0.28 7.21
C CYS A 41 -13.47 0.44 6.32
N PHE A 42 -14.18 1.41 6.88
CA PHE A 42 -15.10 2.26 6.12
C PHE A 42 -14.99 3.69 6.63
N GLU A 43 -14.46 4.58 5.78
CA GLU A 43 -14.36 6.03 6.01
C GLU A 43 -13.67 6.47 7.32
N SER A 44 -12.89 5.57 7.92
CA SER A 44 -12.14 5.78 9.17
C SER A 44 -10.74 5.19 9.04
N ASN A 45 -9.76 5.87 9.64
CA ASN A 45 -8.34 5.50 9.59
C ASN A 45 -7.75 5.10 10.95
N GLY A 46 -8.56 5.01 12.01
CA GLY A 46 -8.06 4.64 13.36
C GLY A 46 -7.35 3.29 13.38
N LEU A 47 -8.00 2.23 12.88
CA LEU A 47 -7.39 0.90 12.77
C LEU A 47 -6.18 0.87 11.82
N ILE A 48 -6.17 1.73 10.79
CA ILE A 48 -5.03 1.86 9.89
C ILE A 48 -3.83 2.41 10.67
N ALA A 49 -4.02 3.46 11.47
CA ALA A 49 -2.96 4.05 12.29
C ALA A 49 -2.40 3.03 13.29
N GLU A 50 -3.27 2.32 14.02
CA GLU A 50 -2.88 1.27 14.98
C GLU A 50 -2.01 0.19 14.33
N VAL A 51 -2.40 -0.30 13.13
CA VAL A 51 -1.62 -1.32 12.42
C VAL A 51 -0.29 -0.76 11.91
N LEU A 52 -0.25 0.49 11.50
CA LEU A 52 0.99 1.13 11.03
C LEU A 52 2.02 1.36 12.14
N GLU A 53 1.62 1.35 13.42
CA GLU A 53 2.53 1.38 14.57
C GLU A 53 3.23 0.03 14.83
N GLU A 54 2.75 -1.06 14.24
CA GLU A 54 3.42 -2.36 14.32
C GLU A 54 4.71 -2.39 13.48
N ASN A 55 5.61 -3.34 13.79
CA ASN A 55 6.77 -3.61 12.95
C ASN A 55 6.32 -4.05 11.53
N GLY A 56 6.63 -3.21 10.53
CA GLY A 56 6.29 -3.38 9.13
C GLY A 56 7.36 -4.07 8.29
N GLU A 57 8.51 -4.43 8.85
CA GLU A 57 9.64 -4.99 8.11
C GLU A 57 9.22 -6.22 7.28
N GLY A 58 9.46 -6.17 5.97
CA GLY A 58 9.06 -7.22 5.04
C GLY A 58 7.55 -7.42 4.88
N ARG A 59 6.72 -6.44 5.28
CA ARG A 59 5.25 -6.47 5.19
C ARG A 59 4.71 -5.39 4.25
N VAL A 60 3.59 -5.73 3.60
CA VAL A 60 2.78 -4.82 2.79
C VAL A 60 1.40 -4.70 3.40
N LEU A 61 0.93 -3.47 3.62
CA LEU A 61 -0.41 -3.22 4.13
C LEU A 61 -1.40 -3.08 2.96
N VAL A 62 -2.46 -3.88 2.94
CA VAL A 62 -3.55 -3.83 1.98
C VAL A 62 -4.81 -3.37 2.69
N ILE A 63 -5.38 -2.25 2.26
CA ILE A 63 -6.51 -1.58 2.90
C ILE A 63 -7.73 -1.70 2.00
N ASP A 64 -8.74 -2.43 2.46
CA ASP A 64 -10.09 -2.42 1.87
C ASP A 64 -10.92 -1.32 2.53
N GLY A 65 -11.05 -0.19 1.84
CA GLY A 65 -11.90 0.93 2.21
C GLY A 65 -13.28 0.91 1.54
N GLY A 66 -13.65 -0.20 0.89
CA GLY A 66 -14.86 -0.32 0.09
C GLY A 66 -14.88 0.53 -1.18
N GLY A 67 -13.73 1.03 -1.64
CA GLY A 67 -13.63 1.92 -2.81
C GLY A 67 -14.20 3.31 -2.56
N ALA A 68 -14.46 3.67 -1.29
CA ALA A 68 -15.03 4.96 -0.94
C ALA A 68 -14.03 6.09 -1.24
N VAL A 69 -14.48 7.10 -2.00
CA VAL A 69 -13.67 8.27 -2.39
C VAL A 69 -14.06 9.56 -1.65
N ARG A 70 -15.02 9.48 -0.72
CA ARG A 70 -15.50 10.66 0.03
C ARG A 70 -14.52 11.13 1.11
N ARG A 71 -13.64 10.24 1.59
CA ARG A 71 -12.59 10.54 2.58
C ARG A 71 -11.29 9.84 2.21
N GLY A 72 -10.18 10.56 2.38
CA GLY A 72 -8.85 9.97 2.26
C GLY A 72 -8.53 9.11 3.48
N LEU A 73 -8.20 7.83 3.27
CA LEU A 73 -7.82 6.87 4.30
C LEU A 73 -6.35 6.97 4.68
N ILE A 74 -5.50 7.35 3.72
CA ILE A 74 -4.08 7.63 3.92
C ILE A 74 -3.79 9.09 3.55
N ASP A 75 -3.00 9.73 4.40
CA ASP A 75 -2.46 11.06 4.20
C ASP A 75 -0.94 11.05 4.44
N ALA A 76 -0.29 12.22 4.44
CA ALA A 76 1.15 12.29 4.56
C ALA A 76 1.67 11.80 5.92
N GLU A 77 0.91 12.02 7.00
CA GLU A 77 1.29 11.61 8.35
C GLU A 77 1.27 10.08 8.47
N LEU A 78 0.18 9.44 8.04
CA LEU A 78 0.11 7.97 8.05
C LEU A 78 1.12 7.33 7.10
N ALA A 79 1.39 7.95 5.95
CA ALA A 79 2.44 7.47 5.06
C ALA A 79 3.84 7.56 5.71
N GLN A 80 4.12 8.61 6.47
CA GLN A 80 5.38 8.74 7.20
C GLN A 80 5.47 7.71 8.34
N LEU A 81 4.38 7.49 9.08
CA LEU A 81 4.32 6.45 10.11
C LEU A 81 4.66 5.06 9.55
N ALA A 82 4.17 4.76 8.34
CA ALA A 82 4.48 3.52 7.66
C ALA A 82 5.98 3.38 7.35
N VAL A 83 6.63 4.46 6.89
CA VAL A 83 8.08 4.51 6.66
C VAL A 83 8.84 4.29 7.95
N ASP A 84 8.47 5.03 9.01
CA ASP A 84 9.19 5.02 10.29
C ASP A 84 9.15 3.63 10.95
N ASN A 85 8.08 2.87 10.72
CA ASN A 85 7.92 1.49 11.20
C ASN A 85 8.31 0.42 10.17
N GLY A 86 8.96 0.80 9.06
CA GLY A 86 9.61 -0.15 8.15
C GLY A 86 8.68 -0.90 7.19
N TRP A 87 7.47 -0.40 6.93
CA TRP A 87 6.57 -1.00 5.95
C TRP A 87 7.13 -0.90 4.53
N GLU A 88 7.01 -1.97 3.75
CA GLU A 88 7.51 -2.04 2.37
C GLU A 88 6.59 -1.29 1.39
N GLY A 89 5.30 -1.19 1.70
CA GLY A 89 4.32 -0.50 0.86
C GLY A 89 2.89 -0.59 1.39
N ILE A 90 2.01 0.24 0.82
CA ILE A 90 0.58 0.29 1.13
C ILE A 90 -0.19 0.25 -0.19
N ILE A 91 -1.20 -0.62 -0.24
CA ILE A 91 -2.20 -0.70 -1.30
C ILE A 91 -3.56 -0.27 -0.71
N VAL A 92 -4.24 0.70 -1.31
CA VAL A 92 -5.51 1.25 -0.79
C VAL A 92 -6.64 1.11 -1.79
N TYR A 93 -7.63 0.27 -1.51
CA TYR A 93 -8.90 0.30 -2.22
C TYR A 93 -9.82 1.37 -1.61
N GLY A 94 -9.59 2.62 -1.98
CA GLY A 94 -10.26 3.81 -1.42
C GLY A 94 -9.63 5.12 -1.90
N ALA A 95 -9.80 6.22 -1.18
CA ALA A 95 -9.08 7.46 -1.48
C ALA A 95 -7.86 7.68 -0.59
N ILE A 96 -6.89 8.41 -1.12
CA ILE A 96 -5.75 8.99 -0.41
C ILE A 96 -5.80 10.50 -0.60
N ARG A 97 -5.10 11.24 0.25
CA ARG A 97 -4.95 12.70 0.14
C ARG A 97 -3.48 13.11 0.27
N GLN A 98 -3.21 14.40 0.08
CA GLN A 98 -1.88 14.97 0.30
C GLN A 98 -0.76 14.38 -0.59
N ILE A 99 -1.12 13.92 -1.80
CA ILE A 99 -0.22 13.20 -2.73
C ILE A 99 1.08 13.95 -3.06
N GLN A 100 1.09 15.28 -3.00
CA GLN A 100 2.27 16.07 -3.29
C GLN A 100 3.35 15.92 -2.22
N GLN A 101 2.96 15.56 -0.99
CA GLN A 101 3.85 15.34 0.15
C GLN A 101 4.40 13.90 0.18
N LEU A 102 3.80 12.97 -0.58
CA LEU A 102 4.21 11.55 -0.64
C LEU A 102 5.42 11.27 -1.54
N ARG A 103 5.83 12.24 -2.37
CA ARG A 103 6.71 12.02 -3.53
C ARG A 103 8.20 11.75 -3.25
N PRO A 104 8.85 12.16 -2.14
CA PRO A 104 10.30 11.94 -2.06
C PRO A 104 10.74 10.56 -1.51
N HIS A 105 9.87 9.73 -0.88
CA HIS A 105 10.38 8.61 -0.03
C HIS A 105 9.64 7.24 -0.04
N TRP A 106 8.54 7.00 -0.78
CA TRP A 106 7.68 5.81 -0.52
C TRP A 106 7.04 5.19 -1.79
N THR A 107 6.42 3.97 -1.78
CA THR A 107 5.47 3.53 -2.86
C THR A 107 4.04 3.36 -2.34
N LEU A 108 3.08 4.19 -2.80
CA LEU A 108 1.66 3.96 -2.52
C LEU A 108 0.92 3.59 -3.80
N LYS A 109 0.12 2.53 -3.77
CA LYS A 109 -0.82 2.18 -4.85
C LYS A 109 -2.26 2.38 -4.36
N LYS A 110 -3.06 3.15 -5.07
CA LYS A 110 -4.50 3.36 -4.81
C LYS A 110 -5.30 2.93 -6.02
#